data_AF-E0LY88-F1
#
_entry.id   AF-E0LY88-F1
#
_cell.length_a   1.000
_cell.length_b   1.000
_cell.length_c   1.000
_cell.angle_alpha   90.00
_cell.angle_beta   90.00
_cell.angle_gamma   90.00
#
_symmetry.space_group_name_H-M   'P 1'
#
loop_
_entity.id
_entity.type
_entity.pdbx_description
1 polymer ?
#
loop_
_entity_poly.entity_id
_entity_poly.type
_entity_poly.pdbx_seq_one_letter_code
_entity_poly.pdbx_strand_id
1 'polypeptide(L)'
;MIKSLLLAALLLTLPSLSYAACGLPASTASFGSVTTFVANTTVNSVTTNANVNCGAGSALSLLGNNQITFQLTGATNISGTRGVLKRSGDTGSDNVPVRLCTDSACASELTIGSTPFVYSSQTLINLAGLLGSLNFALPVYLRTVPGQVVAAGTYSVTLNMAVTYRICTSIGVGNLCLSEQKGSGVIPINVTAVLTNDCTTITAPNISFGSAPLVSSFSAVSQTINVLCSKGSTYTVGLNNGSYPAGSVRNMASGANRLSYEIYKSATSNRWGAAGTERWSSTTSTAVSADGLTRGFNYTARILTTQNTPPAGNYSDSVVVDLSF
;
A
#
# COMPACT_ATOMS: atom_id res chain seq x y z
N MET A 1 22.06 -64.65 -32.29
CA MET A 1 20.84 -64.00 -31.78
C MET A 1 20.87 -63.71 -30.27
N ILE A 2 21.53 -64.51 -29.43
CA ILE A 2 21.62 -64.27 -27.97
C ILE A 2 22.47 -63.03 -27.58
N LYS A 3 23.56 -62.71 -28.31
CA LYS A 3 24.43 -61.54 -28.02
C LYS A 3 23.74 -60.18 -28.21
N SER A 4 22.77 -60.07 -29.13
CA SER A 4 22.04 -58.81 -29.35
C SER A 4 20.93 -58.57 -28.32
N LEU A 5 20.38 -59.61 -27.71
CA LEU A 5 19.42 -59.48 -26.60
C LEU A 5 20.08 -59.03 -25.28
N LEU A 6 21.32 -59.45 -25.03
CA LEU A 6 22.07 -59.04 -23.84
C LEU A 6 22.47 -57.55 -23.86
N LEU A 7 22.75 -56.98 -25.03
CA LEU A 7 23.02 -55.54 -25.16
C LEU A 7 21.74 -54.69 -24.98
N ALA A 8 20.60 -55.15 -25.49
CA ALA A 8 19.33 -54.45 -25.33
C ALA A 8 18.81 -54.50 -23.88
N ALA A 9 19.01 -55.62 -23.18
CA ALA A 9 18.67 -55.76 -21.76
C ALA A 9 19.54 -54.86 -20.85
N LEU A 10 20.81 -54.63 -21.21
CA LEU A 10 21.69 -53.74 -20.45
C LEU A 10 21.33 -52.26 -20.61
N LEU A 11 20.79 -51.85 -21.78
CA LEU A 11 20.30 -50.48 -22.01
C LEU A 11 18.97 -50.16 -21.31
N LEU A 12 18.15 -51.18 -21.01
CA LEU A 12 16.88 -51.03 -20.27
C LEU A 12 17.07 -50.97 -18.74
N THR A 13 18.28 -51.24 -18.25
CA THR A 13 18.65 -51.13 -16.82
C THR A 13 19.48 -49.91 -16.49
N LEU A 14 19.77 -49.02 -17.45
CA LEU A 14 20.25 -47.69 -17.09
C LEU A 14 19.06 -46.93 -16.52
N PRO A 15 19.01 -46.61 -15.21
CA PRO A 15 18.08 -45.59 -14.77
C PRO A 15 18.38 -44.37 -15.63
N SER A 16 17.36 -43.84 -16.31
CA SER A 16 17.46 -42.51 -16.88
C SER A 16 17.91 -41.60 -15.73
N LEU A 17 19.18 -41.20 -15.75
CA LEU A 17 19.71 -40.14 -14.90
C LEU A 17 19.05 -38.84 -15.39
N SER A 18 17.75 -38.72 -15.12
CA SER A 18 17.05 -37.46 -15.18
C SER A 18 17.61 -36.67 -14.01
N TYR A 19 18.61 -35.84 -14.29
CA TYR A 19 19.03 -34.81 -13.35
C TYR A 19 17.83 -33.89 -13.19
N ALA A 20 17.07 -34.08 -12.12
CA ALA A 20 15.99 -33.17 -11.77
C ALA A 20 16.63 -31.79 -11.54
N ALA A 21 16.36 -30.85 -12.44
CA ALA A 21 16.75 -29.46 -12.27
C ALA A 21 16.13 -28.93 -10.95
N CYS A 22 16.81 -28.03 -10.26
CA CYS A 22 16.24 -27.45 -9.05
C CYS A 22 14.94 -26.72 -9.39
N GLY A 23 13.89 -26.97 -8.60
CA GLY A 23 12.61 -26.29 -8.72
C GLY A 23 12.72 -24.83 -8.26
N LEU A 24 12.17 -23.92 -9.06
CA LEU A 24 12.15 -22.48 -8.81
C LEU A 24 10.70 -21.98 -8.71
N PRO A 25 9.93 -22.37 -7.68
CA PRO A 25 8.53 -22.00 -7.58
C PRO A 25 8.36 -20.50 -7.37
N ALA A 26 7.23 -19.97 -7.84
CA ALA A 26 6.85 -18.58 -7.61
C ALA A 26 6.74 -18.27 -6.10
N SER A 27 7.05 -17.03 -5.75
CA SER A 27 6.89 -16.51 -4.39
C SER A 27 5.83 -15.41 -4.34
N THR A 28 5.27 -15.17 -3.17
CA THR A 28 4.26 -14.13 -2.95
C THR A 28 4.60 -13.31 -1.71
N ALA A 29 4.43 -11.99 -1.79
CA ALA A 29 4.56 -11.09 -0.66
C ALA A 29 3.40 -10.08 -0.66
N SER A 30 2.96 -9.67 0.53
CA SER A 30 1.92 -8.65 0.66
C SER A 30 2.30 -7.64 1.73
N PHE A 31 2.23 -6.36 1.39
CA PHE A 31 2.34 -5.27 2.36
C PHE A 31 1.04 -5.08 3.19
N GLY A 32 0.02 -5.91 2.95
CA GLY A 32 -1.26 -5.81 3.63
C GLY A 32 -2.07 -4.59 3.18
N SER A 33 -2.92 -4.09 4.08
CA SER A 33 -3.79 -2.93 3.86
C SER A 33 -3.31 -1.75 4.68
N VAL A 34 -3.07 -0.60 4.02
CA VAL A 34 -2.69 0.67 4.64
C VAL A 34 -3.40 1.82 3.95
N THR A 35 -3.54 2.97 4.61
CA THR A 35 -4.11 4.16 3.96
C THR A 35 -3.14 4.76 2.94
N THR A 36 -3.65 5.49 1.94
CA THR A 36 -2.80 6.17 0.95
C THR A 36 -1.82 7.16 1.61
N PHE A 37 -2.18 7.75 2.75
CA PHE A 37 -1.29 8.65 3.49
C PHE A 37 -0.15 7.91 4.19
N VAL A 38 -0.43 6.79 4.86
CA VAL A 38 0.61 5.96 5.48
C VAL A 38 1.58 5.44 4.42
N ALA A 39 1.08 4.99 3.27
CA ALA A 39 1.94 4.56 2.16
C ALA A 39 2.81 5.70 1.59
N ASN A 40 2.35 6.95 1.69
CA ASN A 40 3.11 8.13 1.28
C ASN A 40 4.18 8.53 2.30
N THR A 41 3.91 8.43 3.61
CA THR A 41 4.83 8.94 4.64
C THR A 41 5.76 7.89 5.24
N THR A 42 5.39 6.61 5.16
CA THR A 42 6.03 5.54 5.93
C THR A 42 6.49 4.40 5.03
N VAL A 43 7.71 3.91 5.28
CA VAL A 43 8.25 2.72 4.62
C VAL A 43 7.56 1.49 5.20
N ASN A 44 6.84 0.74 4.36
CA ASN A 44 6.32 -0.57 4.72
C ASN A 44 7.29 -1.64 4.25
N SER A 45 7.53 -2.66 5.09
CA SER A 45 8.47 -3.74 4.81
C SER A 45 7.77 -5.09 4.92
N VAL A 46 8.10 -6.02 4.02
CA VAL A 46 7.64 -7.41 4.06
C VAL A 46 8.78 -8.33 3.63
N THR A 47 8.79 -9.56 4.15
CA THR A 47 9.77 -10.58 3.78
C THR A 47 9.07 -11.73 3.09
N THR A 48 9.71 -12.32 2.08
CA THR A 48 9.33 -13.60 1.49
C THR A 48 10.58 -14.41 1.21
N ASN A 49 10.42 -15.70 0.92
CA ASN A 49 11.53 -16.55 0.51
C ASN A 49 11.52 -16.75 -1.00
N ALA A 50 12.69 -16.65 -1.63
CA ALA A 50 12.95 -17.16 -2.97
C ALA A 50 13.48 -18.60 -2.81
N ASN A 51 12.67 -19.58 -3.23
CA ASN A 51 12.97 -20.99 -2.98
C ASN A 51 13.75 -21.59 -4.15
N VAL A 52 14.86 -22.26 -3.84
CA VAL A 52 15.65 -23.05 -4.79
C VAL A 52 15.68 -24.50 -4.31
N ASN A 53 14.89 -25.35 -4.97
CA ASN A 53 14.58 -26.69 -4.49
C ASN A 53 15.36 -27.75 -5.27
N CYS A 54 16.56 -28.09 -4.82
CA CYS A 54 17.43 -29.05 -5.51
C CYS A 54 17.19 -30.51 -5.06
N GLY A 55 16.24 -30.74 -4.14
CA GLY A 55 15.82 -32.06 -3.70
C GLY A 55 16.57 -32.56 -2.46
N ALA A 56 16.76 -33.88 -2.38
CA ALA A 56 17.42 -34.52 -1.25
C ALA A 56 18.95 -34.37 -1.34
N GLY A 57 19.60 -34.25 -0.18
CA GLY A 57 21.06 -34.24 -0.06
C GLY A 57 21.49 -34.28 1.40
N SER A 58 22.73 -33.87 1.67
CA SER A 58 23.25 -33.73 3.03
C SER A 58 24.02 -32.41 3.14
N ALA A 59 24.11 -31.83 4.33
CA ALA A 59 24.91 -30.61 4.54
C ALA A 59 26.40 -30.82 4.17
N LEU A 60 26.88 -32.06 4.18
CA LEU A 60 28.24 -32.42 3.76
C LEU A 60 28.47 -32.25 2.25
N SER A 61 27.42 -32.29 1.41
CA SER A 61 27.55 -31.97 -0.02
C SER A 61 27.84 -30.49 -0.24
N LEU A 62 27.44 -29.64 0.72
CA LEU A 62 27.67 -28.20 0.67
C LEU A 62 29.10 -27.77 1.00
N LEU A 63 29.97 -28.69 1.44
CA LEU A 63 31.41 -28.44 1.63
C LEU A 63 32.19 -28.30 0.31
N GLY A 64 31.58 -28.65 -0.83
CA GLY A 64 32.10 -28.34 -2.15
C GLY A 64 31.83 -26.88 -2.58
N ASN A 65 32.20 -26.54 -3.82
CA ASN A 65 31.95 -25.20 -4.37
C ASN A 65 30.48 -25.03 -4.80
N ASN A 66 29.64 -24.63 -3.84
CA ASN A 66 28.21 -24.44 -3.98
C ASN A 66 27.85 -22.95 -4.03
N GLN A 67 27.02 -22.56 -5.00
CA GLN A 67 26.63 -21.17 -5.17
C GLN A 67 25.20 -21.04 -5.69
N ILE A 68 24.47 -20.08 -5.14
CA ILE A 68 23.22 -19.57 -5.70
C ILE A 68 23.42 -18.08 -5.97
N THR A 69 23.00 -17.62 -7.13
CA THR A 69 23.15 -16.23 -7.56
C THR A 69 21.81 -15.66 -7.97
N PHE A 70 21.47 -14.52 -7.36
CA PHE A 70 20.25 -13.78 -7.60
C PHE A 70 20.55 -12.51 -8.39
N GLN A 71 19.74 -12.23 -9.41
CA GLN A 71 19.75 -10.97 -10.12
C GLN A 71 18.32 -10.58 -10.47
N LEU A 72 17.92 -9.36 -10.12
CA LEU A 72 16.64 -8.84 -10.60
C LEU A 72 16.78 -8.45 -12.07
N THR A 73 16.09 -9.13 -12.98
CA THR A 73 16.21 -8.89 -14.43
C THR A 73 15.05 -8.09 -15.01
N GLY A 74 13.92 -8.02 -14.30
CA GLY A 74 12.79 -7.20 -14.73
C GLY A 74 11.63 -7.22 -13.76
N ALA A 75 10.57 -6.49 -14.10
CA ALA A 75 9.29 -6.51 -13.40
C ALA A 75 8.16 -6.24 -14.39
N THR A 76 6.92 -6.62 -14.05
CA THR A 76 5.74 -6.34 -14.89
C THR A 76 5.46 -4.86 -15.08
N ASN A 77 5.81 -4.04 -14.09
CA ASN A 77 5.76 -2.58 -14.17
C ASN A 77 7.06 -2.02 -13.61
N ILE A 78 7.65 -1.03 -14.29
CA ILE A 78 8.94 -0.45 -13.94
C ILE A 78 8.89 1.08 -13.89
N SER A 79 9.73 1.66 -13.03
CA SER A 79 10.06 3.08 -13.03
C SER A 79 11.56 3.22 -12.79
N GLY A 80 12.28 3.67 -13.81
CA GLY A 80 13.75 3.58 -13.83
C GLY A 80 14.20 2.12 -13.69
N THR A 81 15.01 1.84 -12.68
CA THR A 81 15.55 0.48 -12.40
C THR A 81 14.80 -0.26 -11.30
N ARG A 82 13.61 0.20 -10.88
CA ARG A 82 12.80 -0.44 -9.85
C ARG A 82 11.51 -0.99 -10.41
N GLY A 83 11.04 -2.10 -9.83
CA GLY A 83 9.66 -2.53 -9.98
C GLY A 83 8.70 -1.57 -9.27
N VAL A 84 7.53 -1.35 -9.84
CA VAL A 84 6.49 -0.50 -9.25
C VAL A 84 5.19 -1.28 -9.06
N LEU A 85 4.64 -1.20 -7.85
CA LEU A 85 3.27 -1.60 -7.57
C LEU A 85 2.34 -0.69 -8.37
N LYS A 86 1.45 -1.30 -9.17
CA LYS A 86 0.49 -0.60 -10.03
C LYS A 86 -0.88 -1.29 -9.98
N ARG A 87 -1.96 -0.53 -10.15
CA ARG A 87 -3.31 -1.11 -10.30
C ARG A 87 -3.44 -1.81 -11.65
N SER A 88 -4.16 -2.92 -11.69
CA SER A 88 -4.40 -3.65 -12.94
C SER A 88 -5.12 -2.75 -13.95
N GLY A 89 -4.60 -2.69 -15.18
CA GLY A 89 -5.17 -1.90 -16.27
C GLY A 89 -4.97 -0.38 -16.17
N ASP A 90 -4.34 0.12 -15.10
CA ASP A 90 -4.05 1.54 -14.95
C ASP A 90 -2.79 1.90 -15.75
N THR A 91 -2.85 2.95 -16.57
CA THR A 91 -1.69 3.52 -17.28
C THR A 91 -1.27 4.87 -16.69
N GLY A 92 -1.94 5.33 -15.64
CA GLY A 92 -1.73 6.61 -14.98
C GLY A 92 -0.47 6.67 -14.12
N SER A 93 -0.35 7.79 -13.39
CA SER A 93 0.81 8.13 -12.56
C SER A 93 0.80 7.49 -11.17
N ASP A 94 -0.23 6.72 -10.82
CA ASP A 94 -0.34 6.07 -9.52
C ASP A 94 0.60 4.86 -9.44
N ASN A 95 1.84 5.12 -9.01
CA ASN A 95 2.90 4.12 -8.93
C ASN A 95 3.53 4.14 -7.53
N VAL A 96 3.71 2.96 -6.93
CA VAL A 96 4.43 2.83 -5.66
C VAL A 96 5.69 1.98 -5.88
N PRO A 97 6.89 2.59 -5.97
CA PRO A 97 8.13 1.84 -6.16
C PRO A 97 8.42 0.90 -5.00
N VAL A 98 9.00 -0.26 -5.32
CA VAL A 98 9.42 -1.27 -4.35
C VAL A 98 10.91 -1.52 -4.47
N ARG A 99 11.62 -1.49 -3.33
CA ARG A 99 12.99 -1.96 -3.21
C ARG A 99 12.99 -3.44 -2.91
N LEU A 100 13.87 -4.19 -3.57
CA LEU A 100 14.14 -5.59 -3.30
C LEU A 100 15.56 -5.71 -2.74
N CYS A 101 15.70 -6.37 -1.59
CA CYS A 101 16.94 -6.44 -0.83
C CYS A 101 17.21 -7.89 -0.38
N THR A 102 18.48 -8.21 -0.18
CA THR A 102 18.92 -9.53 0.30
C THR A 102 19.21 -9.57 1.80
N ASP A 103 19.15 -8.42 2.46
CA ASP A 103 19.34 -8.25 3.89
C ASP A 103 18.19 -7.44 4.52
N SER A 104 17.96 -7.65 5.81
CA SER A 104 16.84 -7.05 6.54
C SER A 104 16.98 -5.55 6.76
N ALA A 105 18.20 -5.00 6.76
CA ALA A 105 18.47 -3.57 6.82
C ALA A 105 18.28 -2.90 5.44
N CYS A 106 18.24 -3.69 4.36
CA CYS A 106 18.16 -3.25 2.97
C CYS A 106 19.34 -2.35 2.59
N ALA A 107 20.53 -2.73 3.05
CA ALA A 107 21.79 -2.06 2.74
C ALA A 107 22.18 -2.27 1.27
N SER A 108 21.95 -3.48 0.75
CA SER A 108 22.16 -3.81 -0.67
C SER A 108 20.82 -4.00 -1.39
N GLU A 109 20.48 -3.06 -2.27
CA GLU A 109 19.31 -3.17 -3.13
C GLU A 109 19.65 -3.87 -4.45
N LEU A 110 18.86 -4.88 -4.78
CA LEU A 110 18.83 -5.51 -6.11
C LEU A 110 17.94 -4.69 -7.04
N THR A 111 18.52 -3.73 -7.75
CA THR A 111 17.82 -3.02 -8.83
C THR A 111 17.84 -3.84 -10.11
N ILE A 112 16.94 -3.53 -11.05
CA ILE A 112 16.84 -4.20 -12.34
C ILE A 112 18.16 -4.02 -13.10
N GLY A 113 18.82 -5.13 -13.42
CA GLY A 113 20.12 -5.14 -14.12
C GLY A 113 21.33 -4.84 -13.22
N SER A 114 21.16 -4.77 -11.89
CA SER A 114 22.28 -4.60 -10.97
C SER A 114 23.25 -5.77 -11.02
N THR A 115 24.42 -5.61 -10.39
CA THR A 115 25.33 -6.72 -10.14
C THR A 115 24.60 -7.86 -9.41
N PRO A 116 24.79 -9.12 -9.83
CA PRO A 116 24.17 -10.25 -9.14
C PRO A 116 24.66 -10.38 -7.70
N PHE A 117 23.75 -10.76 -6.80
CA PHE A 117 24.09 -11.10 -5.42
C PHE A 117 24.34 -12.61 -5.29
N VAL A 118 25.45 -12.96 -4.64
CA VAL A 118 25.94 -14.33 -4.57
C VAL A 118 25.81 -14.87 -3.14
N TYR A 119 25.03 -15.94 -2.98
CA TYR A 119 25.03 -16.74 -1.76
C TYR A 119 26.13 -17.79 -1.85
N SER A 120 27.12 -17.67 -0.95
CA SER A 120 28.25 -18.58 -0.85
C SER A 120 27.84 -19.89 -0.16
N SER A 121 28.71 -20.90 -0.28
CA SER A 121 28.47 -22.22 0.32
C SER A 121 28.23 -22.15 1.83
N GLN A 122 28.92 -21.26 2.56
CA GLN A 122 28.72 -21.09 4.01
C GLN A 122 27.30 -20.63 4.35
N THR A 123 26.74 -19.70 3.58
CA THR A 123 25.36 -19.23 3.77
C THR A 123 24.36 -20.34 3.46
N LEU A 124 24.64 -21.14 2.42
CA LEU A 124 23.80 -22.28 2.05
C LEU A 124 23.84 -23.39 3.12
N ILE A 125 25.01 -23.67 3.71
CA ILE A 125 25.17 -24.61 4.83
C ILE A 125 24.32 -24.17 6.02
N ASN A 126 24.40 -22.89 6.40
CA ASN A 126 23.63 -22.35 7.52
C ASN A 126 22.12 -22.47 7.27
N LEU A 127 21.69 -22.34 6.01
CA LEU A 127 20.28 -22.41 5.62
C LEU A 127 19.75 -23.84 5.50
N ALA A 128 20.57 -24.79 5.04
CA ALA A 128 20.24 -26.21 4.92
C ALA A 128 20.09 -26.90 6.29
N GLY A 129 20.71 -26.34 7.33
CA GLY A 129 20.69 -26.89 8.69
C GLY A 129 21.43 -28.23 8.81
N LEU A 130 21.48 -28.77 10.04
CA LEU A 130 22.24 -29.99 10.36
C LEU A 130 21.71 -31.25 9.66
N LEU A 131 20.42 -31.28 9.32
CA LEU A 131 19.74 -32.41 8.67
C LEU A 131 19.84 -32.39 7.13
N GLY A 132 20.39 -31.31 6.54
CA GLY A 132 21.00 -31.37 5.21
C GLY A 132 20.08 -31.37 3.99
N SER A 133 18.92 -30.71 4.00
CA SER A 133 18.13 -30.58 2.77
C SER A 133 18.80 -29.63 1.76
N LEU A 134 18.72 -29.91 0.47
CA LEU A 134 19.19 -29.01 -0.60
C LEU A 134 18.05 -28.14 -1.15
N ASN A 135 17.03 -27.90 -0.33
CA ASN A 135 15.98 -26.95 -0.61
C ASN A 135 16.27 -25.67 0.20
N PHE A 136 16.63 -24.61 -0.52
CA PHE A 136 17.08 -23.35 0.07
C PHE A 136 15.94 -22.34 0.06
N ALA A 137 15.46 -21.97 1.25
CA ALA A 137 14.51 -20.87 1.43
C ALA A 137 15.27 -19.56 1.67
N LEU A 138 15.66 -18.87 0.61
CA LEU A 138 16.51 -17.67 0.69
C LEU A 138 15.65 -16.43 0.98
N PRO A 139 15.77 -15.78 2.14
CA PRO A 139 14.94 -14.63 2.47
C PRO A 139 15.30 -13.44 1.59
N VAL A 140 14.28 -12.80 1.05
CA VAL A 140 14.37 -11.51 0.36
C VAL A 140 13.42 -10.53 1.02
N TYR A 141 13.87 -9.28 1.11
CA TYR A 141 13.21 -8.22 1.85
C TYR A 141 12.71 -7.18 0.87
N LEU A 142 11.43 -6.85 0.98
CA LEU A 142 10.76 -5.90 0.12
C LEU A 142 10.39 -4.67 0.94
N ARG A 143 10.61 -3.48 0.38
CA ARG A 143 10.26 -2.22 1.03
C ARG A 143 9.58 -1.26 0.06
N THR A 144 8.51 -0.60 0.49
CA THR A 144 7.91 0.49 -0.30
C THR A 144 8.79 1.74 -0.25
N VAL A 145 8.69 2.59 -1.28
CA VAL A 145 9.33 3.91 -1.32
C VAL A 145 8.27 5.00 -1.03
N PRO A 146 8.42 5.80 0.04
CA PRO A 146 7.49 6.88 0.37
C PRO A 146 7.59 8.06 -0.61
N GLY A 147 6.67 9.03 -0.49
CA GLY A 147 6.61 10.24 -1.31
C GLY A 147 5.62 10.17 -2.48
N GLN A 148 4.89 9.06 -2.64
CA GLN A 148 3.97 8.86 -3.76
C GLN A 148 2.55 9.29 -3.38
N VAL A 149 1.97 10.18 -4.19
CA VAL A 149 0.56 10.58 -4.07
C VAL A 149 -0.29 9.75 -5.04
N VAL A 150 -0.89 8.69 -4.51
CA VAL A 150 -1.66 7.70 -5.27
C VAL A 150 -3.09 7.59 -4.76
N ALA A 151 -4.01 7.17 -5.61
CA ALA A 151 -5.38 6.88 -5.21
C ALA A 151 -5.50 5.53 -4.48
N ALA A 152 -6.64 5.29 -3.84
CA ALA A 152 -6.93 3.99 -3.24
C ALA A 152 -7.10 2.90 -4.32
N GLY A 153 -6.86 1.65 -3.94
CA GLY A 153 -7.03 0.49 -4.80
C GLY A 153 -6.11 -0.67 -4.43
N THR A 154 -6.21 -1.75 -5.20
CA THR A 154 -5.31 -2.91 -5.08
C THR A 154 -4.18 -2.78 -6.07
N TYR A 155 -2.95 -2.77 -5.57
CA TYR A 155 -1.73 -2.62 -6.34
C TYR A 155 -0.96 -3.94 -6.39
N SER A 156 -0.35 -4.21 -7.54
CA SER A 156 0.44 -5.43 -7.75
C SER A 156 1.65 -5.20 -8.65
N VAL A 157 2.68 -6.02 -8.46
CA VAL A 157 3.83 -6.13 -9.35
C VAL A 157 4.40 -7.53 -9.27
N THR A 158 4.84 -8.09 -10.40
CA THR A 158 5.66 -9.30 -10.40
C THR A 158 7.11 -8.90 -10.65
N LEU A 159 8.00 -9.22 -9.71
CA LEU A 159 9.44 -9.05 -9.85
C LEU A 159 10.02 -10.36 -10.41
N ASN A 160 10.78 -10.28 -11.49
CA ASN A 160 11.39 -11.44 -12.15
C ASN A 160 12.82 -11.60 -11.66
N MET A 161 13.01 -12.45 -10.64
CA MET A 161 14.33 -12.76 -10.10
C MET A 161 14.98 -13.86 -10.94
N ALA A 162 16.01 -13.54 -11.71
CA ALA A 162 16.84 -14.57 -12.33
C ALA A 162 17.69 -15.26 -11.26
N VAL A 163 17.72 -16.58 -11.33
CA VAL A 163 18.47 -17.45 -10.44
C VAL A 163 19.39 -18.32 -11.27
N THR A 164 20.67 -18.33 -10.93
CA THR A 164 21.62 -19.33 -11.40
C THR A 164 22.12 -20.11 -10.20
N TYR A 165 22.13 -21.43 -10.30
CA TYR A 165 22.54 -22.30 -9.21
C TYR A 165 23.57 -23.32 -9.67
N ARG A 166 24.44 -23.66 -8.71
CA ARG A 166 25.49 -24.65 -8.82
C ARG A 166 25.54 -25.38 -7.48
N ILE A 167 24.86 -26.52 -7.38
CA ILE A 167 24.71 -27.27 -6.13
C ILE A 167 25.27 -28.67 -6.28
N CYS A 168 26.14 -29.05 -5.36
CA CYS A 168 26.62 -30.40 -5.21
C CYS A 168 25.60 -31.24 -4.44
N THR A 169 25.21 -32.36 -5.04
CA THR A 169 24.18 -33.27 -4.49
C THR A 169 24.78 -34.54 -3.90
N SER A 170 26.06 -34.85 -4.20
CA SER A 170 26.84 -35.94 -3.62
C SER A 170 27.73 -35.47 -2.46
N ILE A 171 28.37 -36.40 -1.75
CA ILE A 171 29.44 -36.08 -0.78
C ILE A 171 30.55 -35.28 -1.48
N GLY A 172 30.89 -34.11 -0.93
CA GLY A 172 32.04 -33.33 -1.36
C GLY A 172 33.27 -33.73 -0.54
N VAL A 173 34.31 -34.29 -1.16
CA VAL A 173 35.60 -34.55 -0.52
C VAL A 173 36.69 -33.81 -1.29
N GLY A 174 37.39 -32.87 -0.64
CA GLY A 174 38.51 -32.15 -1.26
C GLY A 174 38.15 -31.36 -2.53
N ASN A 175 37.07 -30.58 -2.51
CA ASN A 175 36.52 -29.81 -3.65
C ASN A 175 35.97 -30.61 -4.84
N LEU A 176 35.99 -31.95 -4.80
CA LEU A 176 35.39 -32.79 -5.85
C LEU A 176 33.90 -33.00 -5.57
N CYS A 177 33.06 -32.63 -6.53
CA CYS A 177 31.64 -32.94 -6.55
C CYS A 177 31.37 -34.00 -7.61
N LEU A 178 30.89 -35.18 -7.20
CA LEU A 178 30.61 -36.30 -8.10
C LEU A 178 29.30 -36.12 -8.87
N SER A 179 28.30 -35.51 -8.22
CA SER A 179 27.02 -35.18 -8.85
C SER A 179 26.64 -33.73 -8.60
N GLU A 180 26.63 -32.95 -9.67
CA GLU A 180 26.42 -31.52 -9.62
C GLU A 180 25.15 -31.13 -10.39
N GLN A 181 24.26 -30.41 -9.73
CA GLN A 181 23.12 -29.77 -10.37
C GLN A 181 23.47 -28.33 -10.73
N LYS A 182 23.47 -28.04 -12.02
CA LYS A 182 23.61 -26.69 -12.57
C LYS A 182 22.36 -26.33 -13.35
N GLY A 183 21.96 -25.09 -13.24
CA GLY A 183 20.88 -24.57 -14.04
C GLY A 183 20.63 -23.10 -13.77
N SER A 184 19.70 -22.56 -14.54
CA SER A 184 19.19 -21.22 -14.35
C SER A 184 17.69 -21.19 -14.61
N GLY A 185 17.05 -20.15 -14.10
CA GLY A 185 15.64 -19.88 -14.35
C GLY A 185 15.21 -18.60 -13.66
N VAL A 186 13.90 -18.41 -13.56
CA VAL A 186 13.31 -17.19 -12.98
C VAL A 186 12.36 -17.60 -11.86
N ILE A 187 12.52 -16.97 -10.69
CA ILE A 187 11.53 -16.98 -9.63
C ILE A 187 10.68 -15.71 -9.78
N PRO A 188 9.42 -15.82 -10.22
CA PRO A 188 8.50 -14.69 -10.18
C PRO A 188 8.06 -14.43 -8.74
N ILE A 189 8.26 -13.22 -8.26
CA ILE A 189 7.83 -12.77 -6.92
C ILE A 189 6.63 -11.83 -7.11
N ASN A 190 5.44 -12.30 -6.78
CA ASN A 190 4.21 -11.53 -6.85
C ASN A 190 4.05 -10.70 -5.57
N VAL A 191 4.10 -9.38 -5.70
CA VAL A 191 4.02 -8.43 -4.60
C VAL A 191 2.69 -7.69 -4.69
N THR A 192 1.98 -7.57 -3.56
CA THR A 192 0.68 -6.90 -3.50
C THR A 192 0.61 -5.88 -2.35
N ALA A 193 -0.25 -4.87 -2.50
CA ALA A 193 -0.63 -3.94 -1.45
C ALA A 193 -2.07 -3.47 -1.67
N VAL A 194 -2.84 -3.28 -0.60
CA VAL A 194 -4.16 -2.66 -0.65
C VAL A 194 -4.04 -1.27 -0.04
N LEU A 195 -4.33 -0.24 -0.83
CA LEU A 195 -4.34 1.14 -0.39
C LEU A 195 -5.79 1.59 -0.19
N THR A 196 -6.14 2.05 1.01
CA THR A 196 -7.49 2.49 1.35
C THR A 196 -7.62 4.01 1.36
N ASN A 197 -8.84 4.50 1.11
CA ASN A 197 -9.17 5.91 1.27
C ASN A 197 -9.06 6.31 2.75
N ASP A 198 -8.68 7.56 2.97
CA ASP A 198 -8.54 8.17 4.29
C ASP A 198 -8.66 9.69 4.16
N CYS A 199 -8.98 10.35 5.27
CA CYS A 199 -9.06 11.80 5.39
C CYS A 199 -8.38 12.20 6.70
N THR A 200 -7.24 12.88 6.60
CA THR A 200 -6.36 13.11 7.76
C THR A 200 -6.60 14.44 8.45
N THR A 201 -7.15 15.43 7.73
CA THR A 201 -7.33 16.78 8.27
C THR A 201 -8.65 17.39 7.84
N ILE A 202 -9.39 17.93 8.80
CA ILE A 202 -10.53 18.82 8.60
C ILE A 202 -10.19 20.15 9.26
N THR A 203 -10.09 21.21 8.46
CA THR A 203 -9.91 22.58 8.95
C THR A 203 -11.23 23.31 8.86
N ALA A 204 -11.89 23.50 10.00
CA ALA A 204 -13.15 24.22 10.13
C ALA A 204 -12.96 25.45 11.03
N PRO A 205 -12.96 26.68 10.48
CA PRO A 205 -12.82 27.90 11.28
C PRO A 205 -14.06 28.18 12.14
N ASN A 206 -13.86 28.87 13.26
CA ASN A 206 -14.95 29.34 14.11
C ASN A 206 -15.78 30.41 13.36
N ILE A 207 -17.10 30.30 13.49
CA ILE A 207 -18.05 31.31 13.00
C ILE A 207 -18.27 32.34 14.12
N SER A 208 -18.14 33.62 13.79
CA SER A 208 -18.51 34.72 14.68
C SER A 208 -19.44 35.68 13.96
N PHE A 209 -20.67 35.79 14.44
CA PHE A 209 -21.67 36.72 13.91
C PHE A 209 -21.49 38.17 14.40
N GLY A 210 -20.58 38.39 15.37
CA GLY A 210 -20.42 39.68 16.03
C GLY A 210 -21.59 39.99 16.99
N SER A 211 -21.95 41.26 17.08
CA SER A 211 -23.01 41.76 17.97
C SER A 211 -24.01 42.58 17.20
N ALA A 212 -25.31 42.41 17.48
CA ALA A 212 -26.37 43.23 16.92
C ALA A 212 -27.55 43.33 17.91
N PRO A 213 -28.31 44.45 17.89
CA PRO A 213 -29.45 44.64 18.79
C PRO A 213 -30.70 43.87 18.37
N LEU A 214 -30.81 43.49 17.09
CA LEU A 214 -31.94 42.75 16.52
C LEU A 214 -31.43 41.61 15.65
N VAL A 215 -32.20 40.51 15.59
CA VAL A 215 -31.86 39.33 14.78
C VAL A 215 -31.69 39.65 13.29
N SER A 216 -32.42 40.65 12.77
CA SER A 216 -32.34 41.12 11.39
C SER A 216 -31.10 41.96 11.07
N SER A 217 -30.36 42.39 12.09
CA SER A 217 -29.19 43.27 11.95
C SER A 217 -27.86 42.52 11.95
N PHE A 218 -27.87 41.20 12.14
CA PHE A 218 -26.68 40.38 12.01
C PHE A 218 -26.30 40.17 10.54
N SER A 219 -25.03 40.42 10.21
CA SER A 219 -24.47 40.12 8.91
C SER A 219 -24.25 38.62 8.74
N ALA A 220 -24.40 38.13 7.51
CA ALA A 220 -24.01 36.77 7.17
C ALA A 220 -22.48 36.61 7.23
N VAL A 221 -22.01 35.43 7.66
CA VAL A 221 -20.59 35.10 7.75
C VAL A 221 -20.27 34.09 6.65
N SER A 222 -19.29 34.39 5.79
CA SER A 222 -18.84 33.47 4.75
C SER A 222 -17.44 32.98 5.04
N GLN A 223 -17.27 31.66 5.06
CA GLN A 223 -16.02 30.98 5.40
C GLN A 223 -15.90 29.68 4.59
N THR A 224 -14.80 28.94 4.78
CA THR A 224 -14.50 27.70 4.05
C THR A 224 -14.09 26.62 5.03
N ILE A 225 -14.65 25.42 4.89
CA ILE A 225 -14.09 24.20 5.50
C ILE A 225 -13.18 23.55 4.48
N ASN A 226 -11.95 23.22 4.86
CA ASN A 226 -11.01 22.49 4.02
C ASN A 226 -10.86 21.06 4.53
N VAL A 227 -10.89 20.09 3.62
CA VAL A 227 -10.76 18.67 3.93
C VAL A 227 -9.64 18.07 3.09
N LEU A 228 -8.67 17.43 3.74
CA LEU A 228 -7.58 16.70 3.10
C LEU A 228 -7.90 15.20 3.09
N CYS A 229 -8.10 14.64 1.89
CA CYS A 229 -8.42 13.22 1.71
C CYS A 229 -7.59 12.59 0.59
N SER A 230 -7.62 11.26 0.52
CA SER A 230 -6.97 10.46 -0.53
C SER A 230 -7.30 10.97 -1.94
N LYS A 231 -6.29 10.96 -2.81
CA LYS A 231 -6.41 11.35 -4.23
C LYS A 231 -7.57 10.61 -4.89
N GLY A 232 -8.44 11.34 -5.57
CA GLY A 232 -9.55 10.76 -6.33
C GLY A 232 -10.66 10.13 -5.49
N SER A 233 -10.60 10.22 -4.15
CA SER A 233 -11.66 9.72 -3.29
C SER A 233 -12.96 10.53 -3.45
N THR A 234 -14.09 9.82 -3.45
CA THR A 234 -15.42 10.41 -3.37
C THR A 234 -15.94 10.23 -1.96
N TYR A 235 -16.44 11.30 -1.36
CA TYR A 235 -16.97 11.32 0.01
C TYR A 235 -18.00 12.44 0.16
N THR A 236 -18.71 12.46 1.27
CA THR A 236 -19.65 13.51 1.64
C THR A 236 -19.29 14.11 2.99
N VAL A 237 -19.36 15.44 3.07
CA VAL A 237 -19.13 16.20 4.31
C VAL A 237 -20.47 16.57 4.94
N GLY A 238 -20.68 16.17 6.18
CA GLY A 238 -21.87 16.47 6.97
C GLY A 238 -21.60 17.50 8.05
N LEU A 239 -22.63 18.26 8.40
CA LEU A 239 -22.66 19.12 9.58
C LEU A 239 -23.85 18.70 10.45
N ASN A 240 -23.60 18.33 11.71
CA ASN A 240 -24.69 18.01 12.64
C ASN A 240 -25.54 19.25 12.97
N ASN A 241 -26.59 19.08 13.77
CA ASN A 241 -27.52 20.18 14.11
C ASN A 241 -27.08 21.00 15.35
N GLY A 242 -25.80 20.93 15.72
CA GLY A 242 -25.28 21.60 16.91
C GLY A 242 -25.60 20.88 18.21
N SER A 243 -25.26 21.52 19.33
CA SER A 243 -25.51 21.05 20.69
C SER A 243 -26.93 21.35 21.17
N TYR A 244 -27.61 22.33 20.56
CA TYR A 244 -28.96 22.75 20.96
C TYR A 244 -29.96 22.74 19.80
N PRO A 245 -30.16 21.61 19.10
CA PRO A 245 -31.06 21.55 17.97
C PRO A 245 -32.53 21.74 18.38
N ALA A 246 -33.29 22.44 17.55
CA ALA A 246 -34.76 22.45 17.58
C ALA A 246 -35.28 21.82 16.29
N GLY A 247 -35.56 20.51 16.33
CA GLY A 247 -35.74 19.72 15.11
C GLY A 247 -34.44 19.69 14.30
N SER A 248 -34.47 20.16 13.05
CA SER A 248 -33.27 20.32 12.22
C SER A 248 -32.57 21.67 12.40
N VAL A 249 -33.20 22.65 13.02
CA VAL A 249 -32.66 24.02 13.12
C VAL A 249 -31.59 24.08 14.21
N ARG A 250 -30.43 24.66 13.88
CA ARG A 250 -29.34 24.89 14.83
C ARG A 250 -29.63 26.08 15.72
N ASN A 251 -29.22 26.01 16.99
CA ASN A 251 -29.36 27.13 17.91
C ASN A 251 -28.09 27.32 18.73
N MET A 252 -27.67 28.57 18.86
CA MET A 252 -26.74 28.96 19.92
C MET A 252 -27.50 29.17 21.22
N ALA A 253 -26.85 28.91 22.35
CA ALA A 253 -27.45 28.98 23.67
C ALA A 253 -26.80 30.06 24.56
N SER A 254 -27.64 30.75 25.33
CA SER A 254 -27.23 31.57 26.48
C SER A 254 -28.13 31.22 27.67
N GLY A 255 -27.67 30.31 28.53
CA GLY A 255 -28.53 29.66 29.54
C GLY A 255 -29.71 28.92 28.88
N ALA A 256 -30.93 29.29 29.23
CA ALA A 256 -32.15 28.74 28.61
C ALA A 256 -32.53 29.43 27.29
N ASN A 257 -31.94 30.59 26.97
CA ASN A 257 -32.27 31.35 25.77
C ASN A 257 -31.62 30.73 24.54
N ARG A 258 -32.29 30.84 23.39
CA ARG A 258 -31.83 30.29 22.11
C ARG A 258 -31.80 31.37 21.05
N LEU A 259 -30.77 31.31 20.20
CA LEU A 259 -30.63 32.13 19.01
C LEU A 259 -30.43 31.20 17.81
N SER A 260 -31.46 31.07 16.98
CA SER A 260 -31.47 30.17 15.82
C SER A 260 -30.58 30.70 14.70
N TYR A 261 -29.84 29.80 14.07
CA TYR A 261 -28.98 30.11 12.94
C TYR A 261 -28.93 28.91 12.00
N GLU A 262 -28.44 29.13 10.79
CA GLU A 262 -28.16 28.04 9.86
C GLU A 262 -26.89 28.26 9.03
N ILE A 263 -26.38 27.14 8.50
CA ILE A 263 -25.21 27.08 7.62
C ILE A 263 -25.67 26.56 6.26
N TYR A 264 -25.43 27.37 5.22
CA TYR A 264 -25.83 27.10 3.84
C TYR A 264 -24.62 26.85 2.95
N LYS A 265 -24.81 26.04 1.92
CA LYS A 265 -23.79 25.74 0.91
C LYS A 265 -23.53 26.99 0.06
N SER A 266 -22.30 27.48 0.04
CA SER A 266 -21.90 28.72 -0.66
C SER A 266 -22.86 29.87 -0.35
N ALA A 267 -23.12 30.76 -1.31
CA ALA A 267 -24.07 31.86 -1.15
C ALA A 267 -25.55 31.46 -1.42
N THR A 268 -25.88 30.16 -1.37
CA THR A 268 -27.22 29.65 -1.70
C THR A 268 -28.17 29.62 -0.48
N SER A 269 -29.38 29.09 -0.68
CA SER A 269 -30.32 28.71 0.38
C SER A 269 -30.32 27.20 0.68
N ASN A 270 -29.43 26.43 0.05
CA ASN A 270 -29.33 24.99 0.29
C ASN A 270 -28.68 24.75 1.65
N ARG A 271 -29.43 24.18 2.59
CA ARG A 271 -28.91 23.82 3.92
C ARG A 271 -27.76 22.82 3.81
N TRP A 272 -26.71 23.04 4.61
CA TRP A 272 -25.66 22.06 4.82
C TRP A 272 -25.92 21.32 6.13
N GLY A 273 -26.26 20.05 6.04
CA GLY A 273 -26.73 19.22 7.14
C GLY A 273 -26.05 17.85 7.20
N ALA A 274 -26.56 16.99 8.08
CA ALA A 274 -25.92 15.71 8.41
C ALA A 274 -26.37 14.54 7.51
N ALA A 275 -27.48 14.67 6.80
CA ALA A 275 -28.14 13.54 6.13
C ALA A 275 -28.57 13.87 4.69
N GLY A 276 -28.70 12.82 3.87
CA GLY A 276 -29.22 12.89 2.51
C GLY A 276 -28.51 13.95 1.65
N THR A 277 -29.30 14.72 0.90
CA THR A 277 -28.83 15.78 0.00
C THR A 277 -28.32 17.02 0.72
N GLU A 278 -28.51 17.13 2.04
CA GLU A 278 -27.95 18.23 2.84
C GLU A 278 -26.45 18.04 3.09
N ARG A 279 -25.95 16.79 3.08
CA ARG A 279 -24.51 16.53 3.05
C ARG A 279 -23.91 17.09 1.76
N TRP A 280 -22.64 17.45 1.78
CA TRP A 280 -21.97 18.03 0.62
C TRP A 280 -21.01 17.03 -0.02
N SER A 281 -21.31 16.59 -1.25
CA SER A 281 -20.42 15.72 -2.03
C SER A 281 -19.10 16.41 -2.39
N SER A 282 -18.00 15.68 -2.21
CA SER A 282 -16.66 16.09 -2.61
C SER A 282 -16.52 16.33 -4.11
N THR A 283 -17.36 15.71 -4.94
CA THR A 283 -17.40 15.94 -6.41
C THR A 283 -17.88 17.33 -6.79
N THR A 284 -18.59 18.00 -5.87
CA THR A 284 -19.13 19.36 -6.03
C THR A 284 -18.51 20.34 -5.04
N SER A 285 -17.31 20.05 -4.55
CA SER A 285 -16.52 20.96 -3.70
C SER A 285 -16.28 22.29 -4.41
N THR A 286 -16.16 23.38 -3.66
CA THR A 286 -15.98 24.72 -4.23
C THR A 286 -14.55 25.00 -4.70
N ALA A 287 -13.58 24.27 -4.18
CA ALA A 287 -12.18 24.37 -4.58
C ALA A 287 -11.48 23.01 -4.46
N VAL A 288 -10.45 22.79 -5.28
CA VAL A 288 -9.58 21.61 -5.25
C VAL A 288 -8.14 22.07 -5.39
N SER A 289 -7.24 21.58 -4.53
CA SER A 289 -5.80 21.86 -4.64
C SER A 289 -5.18 21.21 -5.88
N ALA A 290 -4.02 21.70 -6.31
CA ALA A 290 -3.34 21.21 -7.51
C ALA A 290 -2.95 19.72 -7.44
N ASP A 291 -2.65 19.22 -6.24
CA ASP A 291 -2.37 17.79 -5.97
C ASP A 291 -3.65 16.92 -5.88
N GLY A 292 -4.83 17.55 -5.91
CA GLY A 292 -6.13 16.87 -5.86
C GLY A 292 -6.51 16.30 -4.49
N LEU A 293 -5.75 16.60 -3.43
CA LEU A 293 -5.95 16.05 -2.09
C LEU A 293 -6.85 16.91 -1.20
N THR A 294 -6.68 18.24 -1.27
CA THR A 294 -7.45 19.19 -0.46
C THR A 294 -8.65 19.69 -1.22
N ARG A 295 -9.83 19.61 -0.61
CA ARG A 295 -11.07 20.18 -1.13
C ARG A 295 -11.61 21.24 -0.18
N GLY A 296 -11.98 22.38 -0.75
CA GLY A 296 -12.62 23.48 -0.04
C GLY A 296 -14.14 23.43 -0.20
N PHE A 297 -14.85 23.80 0.85
CA PHE A 297 -16.31 23.89 0.90
C PHE A 297 -16.71 25.25 1.48
N ASN A 298 -16.92 26.23 0.59
CA ASN A 298 -17.33 27.58 0.98
C ASN A 298 -18.77 27.56 1.47
N TYR A 299 -19.05 28.13 2.62
CA TYR A 299 -20.38 28.19 3.21
C TYR A 299 -20.73 29.60 3.66
N THR A 300 -22.03 29.84 3.82
CA THR A 300 -22.55 31.06 4.43
C THR A 300 -23.39 30.70 5.65
N ALA A 301 -23.00 31.19 6.82
CA ALA A 301 -23.76 31.08 8.05
C ALA A 301 -24.61 32.33 8.26
N ARG A 302 -25.84 32.18 8.77
CA ARG A 302 -26.79 33.28 8.99
C ARG A 302 -27.60 33.06 10.26
N ILE A 303 -27.84 34.13 11.02
CA ILE A 303 -28.91 34.17 12.02
C ILE A 303 -30.25 34.14 11.28
N LEU A 304 -31.19 33.32 11.76
CA LEU A 304 -32.53 33.26 11.17
C LEU A 304 -33.32 34.50 11.60
N THR A 305 -33.94 35.20 10.67
CA THR A 305 -34.65 36.46 10.95
C THR A 305 -36.13 36.28 11.31
N THR A 306 -36.65 35.06 11.22
CA THR A 306 -38.06 34.70 11.50
C THR A 306 -38.32 34.35 12.96
N GLN A 307 -37.35 34.57 13.85
CA GLN A 307 -37.45 34.35 15.29
C GLN A 307 -37.66 35.67 16.04
N ASN A 308 -38.20 35.61 17.26
CA ASN A 308 -38.20 36.76 18.16
C ASN A 308 -36.75 37.08 18.60
N THR A 309 -36.42 38.36 18.74
CA THR A 309 -35.11 38.75 19.28
C THR A 309 -35.00 38.30 20.73
N PRO A 310 -34.05 37.39 21.06
CA PRO A 310 -33.89 36.90 22.43
C PRO A 310 -33.19 37.96 23.30
N PRO A 311 -33.18 37.80 24.64
CA PRO A 311 -32.49 38.73 25.53
C PRO A 311 -31.01 38.92 25.17
N ALA A 312 -30.46 40.09 25.49
CA ALA A 312 -29.05 40.37 25.30
C ALA A 312 -28.17 39.37 26.08
N GLY A 313 -27.13 38.85 25.43
CA GLY A 313 -26.23 37.88 26.01
C GLY A 313 -25.26 37.30 24.99
N ASN A 314 -24.29 36.53 25.45
CA ASN A 314 -23.38 35.77 24.60
C ASN A 314 -24.00 34.40 24.32
N TYR A 315 -24.16 34.07 23.04
CA TYR A 315 -24.72 32.80 22.59
C TYR A 315 -23.64 31.97 21.90
N SER A 316 -23.52 30.69 22.25
CA SER A 316 -22.59 29.76 21.60
C SER A 316 -23.22 28.41 21.26
N ASP A 317 -22.68 27.76 20.24
CA ASP A 317 -23.03 26.39 19.84
C ASP A 317 -21.75 25.62 19.43
N SER A 318 -21.84 24.30 19.34
CA SER A 318 -20.77 23.45 18.79
C SER A 318 -21.33 22.54 17.71
N VAL A 319 -20.85 22.71 16.48
CA VAL A 319 -21.24 21.89 15.33
C VAL A 319 -20.14 20.89 15.03
N VAL A 320 -20.52 19.62 14.93
CA VAL A 320 -19.61 18.54 14.52
C VAL A 320 -19.61 18.45 13.00
N VAL A 321 -18.42 18.47 12.43
CA VAL A 321 -18.16 18.16 11.02
C VAL A 321 -17.80 16.69 10.91
N ASP A 322 -18.48 15.95 10.05
CA ASP A 322 -18.22 14.53 9.81
C ASP A 322 -18.01 14.25 8.33
N LEU A 323 -17.37 13.11 8.04
CA LEU A 323 -17.09 12.63 6.69
C LEU A 323 -17.60 11.21 6.54
N SER A 324 -18.14 10.90 5.36
CA SER A 324 -18.47 9.52 4.96
C SER A 324 -18.00 9.27 3.55
N PHE A 325 -17.27 8.18 3.34
CA PHE A 325 -17.05 7.61 2.02
C PHE A 325 -18.34 7.00 1.47
#